data_AF-A0A7K2WHI0-F1
#
_entry.id   AF-A0A7K2WHI0-F1
#
_cell.length_a   1.000
_cell.length_b   1.000
_cell.length_c   1.000
_cell.angle_alpha   90.00
_cell.angle_beta   90.00
_cell.angle_gamma   90.00
#
_symmetry.space_group_name_H-M   'P 1'
#
loop_
_entity.id
_entity.type
_entity.pdbx_description
1 polymer ?
#
loop_
_entity_poly.entity_id
_entity_poly.type
_entity_poly.pdbx_seq_one_letter_code
_entity_poly.pdbx_strand_id
1 'polypeptide(L)'
;DWKAQYGYIEDIGDGRGYTAGIIGFCTGCGDLLQVVRRYTDTRPDNQLARFLPALEAADGSASHAGLGAPFTAAWKRAARDPALRAAQDAERDRQYFDPAVSRAKADGLGALGQFVYYDAYVMHGSGDTDGTVGFRTIRAEALRTADTPAEGGGEEEYLDAFLDARVAAIRREPSHSDTSRVETAQRLFLAKGNLNLDTPLGWKVYGDRYRISGE
;
A
#
# COMPACT_ATOMS: atom_id res chain seq x y z
N ASP A 1 12.30 -0.27 -10.29
CA ASP A 1 11.65 -1.32 -11.09
C ASP A 1 10.56 -1.99 -10.25
N TRP A 2 9.34 -1.44 -10.28
CA TRP A 2 8.24 -1.98 -9.47
C TRP A 2 7.71 -3.31 -10.04
N LYS A 3 7.86 -3.55 -11.35
CA LYS A 3 7.40 -4.78 -12.01
C LYS A 3 8.21 -6.00 -11.60
N ALA A 4 9.45 -5.83 -11.14
CA ALA A 4 10.21 -6.92 -10.53
C ALA A 4 9.53 -7.50 -9.27
N GLN A 5 8.60 -6.77 -8.64
CA GLN A 5 7.98 -7.17 -7.37
C GLN A 5 6.78 -8.12 -7.53
N TYR A 6 6.26 -8.37 -8.74
CA TYR A 6 5.14 -9.32 -8.92
C TYR A 6 5.42 -10.70 -8.27
N GLY A 7 6.67 -11.14 -8.27
CA GLY A 7 7.09 -12.42 -7.69
C GLY A 7 7.67 -12.33 -6.28
N TYR A 8 7.74 -11.13 -5.69
CA TYR A 8 8.17 -10.96 -4.30
C TYR A 8 7.22 -11.74 -3.38
N ILE A 9 7.79 -12.45 -2.41
CA ILE A 9 7.07 -13.14 -1.34
C ILE A 9 8.03 -13.47 -0.19
N GLU A 10 7.68 -13.04 1.00
CA GLU A 10 8.46 -13.18 2.22
C GLU A 10 7.56 -13.03 3.43
N ASP A 11 7.82 -13.77 4.51
CA ASP A 11 7.31 -13.38 5.83
C ASP A 11 8.39 -12.51 6.49
N ILE A 12 8.06 -11.23 6.67
CA ILE A 12 8.98 -10.22 7.20
C ILE A 12 8.94 -10.15 8.73
N GLY A 13 8.18 -11.04 9.39
CA GLY A 13 8.09 -11.13 10.85
C GLY A 13 7.25 -10.03 11.50
N ASP A 14 6.36 -9.39 10.74
CA ASP A 14 5.48 -8.31 11.21
C ASP A 14 4.12 -8.79 11.73
N GLY A 15 3.92 -10.11 11.77
CA GLY A 15 2.67 -10.74 12.23
C GLY A 15 1.58 -10.83 11.16
N ARG A 16 1.85 -10.46 9.90
CA ARG A 16 0.88 -10.53 8.79
C ARG A 16 1.00 -11.81 7.94
N GLY A 17 1.93 -12.70 8.30
CA GLY A 17 2.26 -13.91 7.54
C GLY A 17 3.07 -13.57 6.29
N TYR A 18 2.82 -14.25 5.17
CA TYR A 18 3.51 -13.94 3.92
C TYR A 18 3.02 -12.61 3.33
N THR A 19 3.94 -11.70 3.09
CA THR A 19 3.79 -10.45 2.32
C THR A 19 4.32 -10.66 0.90
N ALA A 20 3.52 -10.37 -0.12
CA ALA A 20 3.83 -10.73 -1.50
C ALA A 20 3.33 -9.72 -2.55
N GLY A 21 3.96 -9.74 -3.72
CA GLY A 21 3.52 -8.99 -4.89
C GLY A 21 3.81 -7.49 -4.83
N ILE A 22 3.22 -6.75 -5.77
CA ILE A 22 3.60 -5.36 -6.11
C ILE A 22 3.33 -4.31 -5.03
N ILE A 23 2.46 -4.60 -4.05
CA ILE A 23 2.15 -3.70 -2.93
C ILE A 23 2.25 -4.39 -1.57
N GLY A 24 2.74 -5.63 -1.51
CA GLY A 24 2.85 -6.39 -0.26
C GLY A 24 1.51 -6.91 0.26
N PHE A 25 0.74 -7.61 -0.58
CA PHE A 25 -0.45 -8.34 -0.15
C PHE A 25 -0.07 -9.38 0.92
N CYS A 26 -0.84 -9.48 2.00
CA CYS A 26 -0.55 -10.38 3.11
C CYS A 26 -1.56 -11.53 3.27
N THR A 27 -1.06 -12.71 3.63
CA THR A 27 -1.95 -13.86 3.91
C THR A 27 -2.86 -13.62 5.12
N GLY A 28 -2.36 -12.93 6.15
CA GLY A 28 -3.12 -12.61 7.35
C GLY A 28 -4.06 -11.40 7.22
N CYS A 29 -3.99 -10.67 6.11
CA CYS A 29 -4.80 -9.47 5.86
C CYS A 29 -5.99 -9.73 4.91
N GLY A 30 -6.06 -10.94 4.35
CA GLY A 30 -7.12 -11.37 3.43
C GLY A 30 -7.00 -10.85 2.00
N ASP A 31 -6.14 -9.85 1.72
CA ASP A 31 -5.95 -9.27 0.39
C ASP A 31 -5.18 -10.19 -0.57
N LEU A 32 -4.19 -10.95 -0.09
CA LEU A 32 -3.50 -11.97 -0.90
C LEU A 32 -4.47 -13.07 -1.34
N LEU A 33 -5.39 -13.48 -0.45
CA LEU A 33 -6.44 -14.42 -0.78
C LEU A 33 -7.31 -13.91 -1.94
N GLN A 34 -7.65 -12.61 -1.96
CA GLN A 34 -8.42 -12.03 -3.07
C GLN A 34 -7.66 -12.08 -4.39
N VAL A 35 -6.34 -11.81 -4.38
CA VAL A 35 -5.50 -11.94 -5.58
C VAL A 35 -5.55 -13.38 -6.12
N VAL A 36 -5.41 -14.39 -5.26
CA VAL A 36 -5.43 -15.80 -5.68
C VAL A 36 -6.81 -16.22 -6.17
N ARG A 37 -7.90 -15.73 -5.56
CA ARG A 37 -9.27 -15.95 -6.05
C ARG A 37 -9.45 -15.37 -7.45
N ARG A 38 -9.12 -14.09 -7.68
CA ARG A 38 -9.21 -13.45 -9.02
C ARG A 38 -8.39 -14.17 -10.07
N TYR A 39 -7.17 -14.57 -9.71
CA TYR A 39 -6.32 -15.34 -10.62
C TYR A 39 -6.95 -16.69 -10.95
N THR A 40 -7.58 -17.35 -9.98
CA THR A 40 -8.28 -18.63 -10.17
C THR A 40 -9.56 -18.48 -10.99
N ASP A 41 -10.31 -17.39 -10.83
CA ASP A 41 -11.47 -17.11 -11.67
C ASP A 41 -11.08 -16.97 -13.15
N THR A 42 -9.90 -16.40 -13.41
CA THR A 42 -9.38 -16.22 -14.77
C THR A 42 -8.70 -17.50 -15.30
N ARG A 43 -8.03 -18.25 -14.43
CA ARG A 43 -7.28 -19.48 -14.73
C ARG A 43 -7.60 -20.58 -13.70
N PRO A 44 -8.70 -21.34 -13.85
CA PRO A 44 -9.16 -22.27 -12.83
C PRO A 44 -8.12 -23.32 -12.39
N ASP A 45 -7.36 -23.88 -13.34
CA ASP A 45 -6.36 -24.93 -13.07
C ASP A 45 -4.97 -24.38 -12.72
N ASN A 46 -4.89 -23.13 -12.25
CA ASN A 46 -3.61 -22.55 -11.89
C ASN A 46 -3.01 -23.20 -10.63
N GLN A 47 -1.69 -23.16 -10.52
CA GLN A 47 -0.96 -23.81 -9.42
C GLN A 47 -1.19 -23.21 -8.02
N LEU A 48 -1.79 -22.02 -7.92
CA LEU A 48 -2.13 -21.38 -6.66
C LEU A 48 -3.51 -21.81 -6.14
N ALA A 49 -4.40 -22.29 -7.01
CA ALA A 49 -5.78 -22.68 -6.66
C ALA A 49 -5.82 -23.70 -5.51
N ARG A 50 -4.89 -24.67 -5.49
CA ARG A 50 -4.79 -25.68 -4.43
C ARG A 50 -4.51 -25.12 -3.03
N PHE A 51 -4.05 -23.87 -2.92
CA PHE A 51 -3.75 -23.22 -1.65
C PHE A 51 -4.91 -22.37 -1.12
N LEU A 52 -6.00 -22.21 -1.87
CA LEU A 52 -7.16 -21.41 -1.44
C LEU A 52 -7.69 -21.80 -0.04
N PRO A 53 -7.88 -23.09 0.30
CA PRO A 53 -8.33 -23.46 1.65
C PRO A 53 -7.33 -23.07 2.75
N ALA A 54 -6.02 -23.14 2.47
CA ALA A 54 -4.99 -22.76 3.42
C ALA A 54 -4.91 -21.23 3.60
N LEU A 55 -5.12 -20.48 2.51
CA LEU A 55 -5.20 -19.02 2.54
C LEU A 55 -6.42 -18.53 3.33
N GLU A 56 -7.58 -19.19 3.15
CA GLU A 56 -8.79 -18.92 3.94
C GLU A 56 -8.58 -19.20 5.43
N ALA A 57 -7.89 -20.28 5.77
CA ALA A 57 -7.60 -20.63 7.16
C ALA A 57 -6.53 -19.71 7.81
N ALA A 58 -5.69 -19.06 6.99
CA ALA A 58 -4.65 -18.16 7.48
C ALA A 58 -5.16 -16.72 7.70
N ASP A 59 -6.31 -16.35 7.12
CA ASP A 59 -6.88 -15.00 7.21
C ASP A 59 -7.05 -14.56 8.69
N GLY A 60 -6.58 -13.35 9.00
CA GLY A 60 -6.50 -12.83 10.37
C GLY A 60 -5.36 -13.39 11.23
N SER A 61 -4.40 -14.14 10.67
CA SER A 61 -3.27 -14.72 11.42
C SER A 61 -1.95 -14.71 10.65
N ALA A 62 -0.83 -14.90 11.36
CA ALA A 62 0.49 -15.13 10.76
C ALA A 62 0.76 -16.59 10.37
N SER A 63 -0.28 -17.43 10.23
CA SER A 63 -0.11 -18.87 10.04
C SER A 63 0.45 -19.23 8.66
N HIS A 64 1.41 -20.16 8.63
CA HIS A 64 1.94 -20.77 7.41
C HIS A 64 1.40 -22.18 7.15
N ALA A 65 0.44 -22.65 7.94
CA ALA A 65 -0.10 -24.00 7.83
C ALA A 65 -0.70 -24.24 6.44
N GLY A 66 -0.23 -25.29 5.74
CA GLY A 66 -0.69 -25.63 4.40
C GLY A 66 -0.11 -24.78 3.26
N LEU A 67 0.74 -23.78 3.55
CA LEU A 67 1.38 -22.90 2.55
C LEU A 67 2.86 -23.27 2.35
N GLY A 68 3.73 -22.77 3.23
CA GLY A 68 5.17 -23.06 3.29
C GLY A 68 5.94 -22.87 1.98
N ALA A 69 7.07 -23.58 1.87
CA ALA A 69 7.92 -23.58 0.67
C ALA A 69 7.18 -23.94 -0.64
N PRO A 70 6.22 -24.90 -0.65
CA PRO A 70 5.43 -25.17 -1.85
C PRO A 70 4.63 -23.96 -2.35
N PHE A 71 4.06 -23.17 -1.43
CA PHE A 71 3.31 -21.96 -1.78
C PHE A 71 4.23 -20.87 -2.32
N THR A 72 5.33 -20.57 -1.63
CA THR A 72 6.26 -19.50 -2.08
C THR A 72 6.91 -19.82 -3.42
N ALA A 73 7.23 -21.08 -3.69
CA ALA A 73 7.71 -21.53 -5.00
C ALA A 73 6.63 -21.39 -6.09
N ALA A 74 5.39 -21.78 -5.79
CA ALA A 74 4.26 -21.63 -6.70
C ALA A 74 3.95 -20.15 -6.99
N TRP A 75 4.04 -19.26 -6.00
CA TRP A 75 3.87 -17.82 -6.19
C TRP A 75 4.90 -17.26 -7.18
N LYS A 76 6.19 -17.53 -6.95
CA LYS A 76 7.29 -17.09 -7.82
C LYS A 76 7.14 -17.60 -9.25
N ARG A 77 6.68 -18.85 -9.44
CA ARG A 77 6.41 -19.39 -10.78
C ARG A 77 5.18 -18.73 -11.41
N ALA A 78 4.12 -18.47 -10.64
CA ALA A 78 2.87 -17.91 -11.15
C ALA A 78 3.05 -16.43 -11.53
N ALA A 79 3.98 -15.72 -10.90
CA ALA A 79 4.31 -14.33 -11.25
C ALA A 79 4.91 -14.16 -12.66
N ARG A 80 5.21 -15.26 -13.37
CA ARG A 80 5.57 -15.25 -14.79
C ARG A 80 4.35 -15.22 -15.71
N ASP A 81 3.18 -15.62 -15.19
CA ASP A 81 1.92 -15.62 -15.91
C ASP A 81 1.33 -14.18 -15.94
N PRO A 82 1.07 -13.61 -17.12
CA PRO A 82 0.39 -12.31 -17.23
C PRO A 82 -0.96 -12.25 -16.49
N ALA A 83 -1.66 -13.37 -16.34
CA ALA A 83 -2.94 -13.40 -15.64
C ALA A 83 -2.79 -13.20 -14.12
N LEU A 84 -1.73 -13.69 -13.48
CA LEU A 84 -1.48 -13.37 -12.07
C LEU A 84 -1.10 -11.89 -11.91
N ARG A 85 -0.32 -11.34 -12.84
CA ARG A 85 0.06 -9.91 -12.82
C ARG A 85 -1.17 -9.02 -12.94
N ALA A 86 -2.07 -9.34 -13.87
CA ALA A 86 -3.34 -8.64 -14.03
C ALA A 86 -4.23 -8.77 -12.77
N ALA A 87 -4.24 -9.93 -12.11
CA ALA A 87 -4.96 -10.09 -10.85
C ALA A 87 -4.38 -9.21 -9.72
N GLN A 88 -3.05 -9.10 -9.62
CA GLN A 88 -2.40 -8.18 -8.68
C GLN A 88 -2.71 -6.71 -9.00
N ASP A 89 -2.63 -6.31 -10.27
CA ASP A 89 -2.97 -4.94 -10.69
C ASP A 89 -4.43 -4.61 -10.36
N ALA A 90 -5.36 -5.52 -10.67
CA ALA A 90 -6.78 -5.32 -10.38
C ALA A 90 -7.08 -5.23 -8.88
N GLU A 91 -6.40 -6.01 -8.04
CA GLU A 91 -6.60 -5.94 -6.59
C GLU A 91 -5.99 -4.66 -5.99
N ARG A 92 -4.78 -4.27 -6.46
CA ARG A 92 -4.18 -2.97 -6.12
C ARG A 92 -5.14 -1.85 -6.44
N ASP A 93 -5.69 -1.84 -7.65
CA ASP A 93 -6.53 -0.74 -8.12
C ASP A 93 -7.84 -0.67 -7.33
N ARG A 94 -8.51 -1.81 -7.17
CA ARG A 94 -9.80 -1.89 -6.49
C ARG A 94 -9.74 -1.51 -5.02
N GLN A 95 -8.74 -1.99 -4.27
CA GLN A 95 -8.70 -1.81 -2.81
C GLN A 95 -7.90 -0.59 -2.36
N TYR A 96 -6.92 -0.14 -3.16
CA TYR A 96 -5.95 0.86 -2.71
C TYR A 96 -5.95 2.08 -3.63
N PHE A 97 -5.64 1.91 -4.91
CA PHE A 97 -5.41 3.04 -5.82
C PHE A 97 -6.69 3.83 -6.11
N ASP A 98 -7.74 3.18 -6.61
CA ASP A 98 -8.97 3.87 -7.01
C ASP A 98 -9.68 4.53 -5.81
N PRO A 99 -9.83 3.88 -4.64
CA PRO A 99 -10.42 4.53 -3.47
C PRO A 99 -9.60 5.71 -2.96
N ALA A 100 -8.26 5.59 -2.92
CA ALA A 100 -7.39 6.66 -2.45
C ALA A 100 -7.43 7.88 -3.38
N VAL A 101 -7.31 7.65 -4.69
CA VAL A 101 -7.37 8.71 -5.70
C VAL A 101 -8.75 9.36 -5.74
N SER A 102 -9.82 8.56 -5.66
CA SER A 102 -11.19 9.08 -5.61
C SER A 102 -11.42 9.96 -4.38
N ARG A 103 -10.97 9.52 -3.19
CA ARG A 103 -11.06 10.31 -1.95
C ARG A 103 -10.24 11.59 -2.03
N ALA A 104 -9.00 11.52 -2.51
CA ALA A 104 -8.13 12.68 -2.67
C ALA A 104 -8.74 13.72 -3.63
N LYS A 105 -9.32 13.27 -4.75
CA LYS A 105 -10.06 14.15 -5.67
C LYS A 105 -11.29 14.77 -5.02
N ALA A 106 -12.03 14.01 -4.20
CA ALA A 106 -13.16 14.55 -3.44
C ALA A 106 -12.73 15.57 -2.38
N ASP A 107 -11.49 15.49 -1.89
CA ASP A 107 -10.86 16.49 -1.02
C ASP A 107 -10.23 17.66 -1.79
N GLY A 108 -10.28 17.66 -3.13
CA GLY A 108 -9.73 18.71 -3.97
C GLY A 108 -8.20 18.68 -4.09
N LEU A 109 -7.57 17.53 -3.83
CA LEU A 109 -6.11 17.39 -3.83
C LEU A 109 -5.54 17.12 -5.23
N GLY A 110 -4.39 17.74 -5.51
CA GLY A 110 -3.55 17.50 -6.68
C GLY A 110 -2.85 16.14 -6.65
N ALA A 111 -1.91 15.93 -7.56
CA ALA A 111 -1.27 14.63 -7.76
C ALA A 111 -0.40 14.20 -6.56
N LEU A 112 0.26 15.15 -5.88
CA LEU A 112 0.99 14.86 -4.65
C LEU A 112 0.05 14.37 -3.55
N GLY A 113 -1.09 15.04 -3.34
CA GLY A 113 -2.06 14.61 -2.33
C GLY A 113 -2.70 13.25 -2.65
N GLN A 114 -2.99 12.99 -3.93
CA GLN A 114 -3.41 11.66 -4.40
C GLN A 114 -2.36 10.58 -4.10
N PHE A 115 -1.07 10.87 -4.34
CA PHE A 115 0.03 9.98 -4.01
C PHE A 115 0.17 9.74 -2.50
N VAL A 116 0.08 10.80 -1.69
CA VAL A 116 0.12 10.72 -0.22
C VAL A 116 -1.01 9.83 0.31
N TYR A 117 -2.23 9.98 -0.20
CA TYR A 117 -3.35 9.13 0.17
C TYR A 117 -3.14 7.68 -0.26
N TYR A 118 -2.71 7.44 -1.50
CA TYR A 118 -2.47 6.10 -1.99
C TYR A 118 -1.42 5.36 -1.14
N ASP A 119 -0.31 6.04 -0.82
CA ASP A 119 0.75 5.47 0.00
C ASP A 119 0.27 5.16 1.43
N ALA A 120 -0.64 5.98 1.98
CA ALA A 120 -1.28 5.73 3.27
C ALA A 120 -2.27 4.56 3.21
N TYR A 121 -3.06 4.42 2.15
CA TYR A 121 -3.93 3.25 1.93
C TYR A 121 -3.11 1.95 1.88
N VAL A 122 -2.00 1.94 1.16
CA VAL A 122 -1.13 0.76 1.03
C VAL A 122 -0.57 0.33 2.38
N MET A 123 -0.12 1.29 3.20
CA MET A 123 0.50 0.96 4.48
C MET A 123 -0.52 0.62 5.58
N HIS A 124 -1.57 1.42 5.68
CA HIS A 124 -2.46 1.41 6.84
C HIS A 124 -3.82 0.75 6.56
N GLY A 125 -4.12 0.43 5.30
CA GLY A 125 -5.46 0.03 4.88
C GLY A 125 -6.47 1.18 4.99
N SER A 126 -7.70 0.91 4.53
CA SER A 126 -8.76 1.93 4.48
C SER A 126 -9.36 2.28 5.85
N GLY A 127 -9.24 1.38 6.83
CA GLY A 127 -9.83 1.51 8.16
C GLY A 127 -8.95 0.86 9.22
N ASP A 128 -9.29 1.12 10.48
CA ASP A 128 -8.52 0.64 11.63
C ASP A 128 -8.66 -0.87 11.78
N THR A 129 -7.57 -1.52 12.17
CA THR A 129 -7.54 -2.90 12.68
C THR A 129 -6.98 -2.89 14.09
N ASP A 130 -7.20 -3.96 14.86
CA ASP A 130 -6.80 -4.02 16.26
C ASP A 130 -5.32 -3.67 16.46
N GLY A 131 -5.07 -2.58 17.19
CA GLY A 131 -3.72 -2.10 17.50
C GLY A 131 -3.06 -1.23 16.43
N THR A 132 -3.74 -0.88 15.34
CA THR A 132 -3.22 0.01 14.28
C THR A 132 -4.12 1.22 14.04
N VAL A 133 -3.63 2.19 13.27
CA VAL A 133 -4.40 3.37 12.84
C VAL A 133 -4.50 3.37 11.32
N GLY A 134 -5.71 3.23 10.80
CA GLY A 134 -6.00 3.17 9.38
C GLY A 134 -6.17 4.55 8.72
N PHE A 135 -6.27 4.56 7.39
CA PHE A 135 -6.43 5.78 6.60
C PHE A 135 -7.58 6.69 7.09
N ARG A 136 -8.74 6.10 7.41
CA ARG A 136 -9.92 6.86 7.87
C ARG A 136 -9.60 7.72 9.10
N THR A 137 -8.89 7.15 10.08
CA THR A 137 -8.53 7.84 11.32
C THR A 137 -7.45 8.88 11.08
N ILE A 138 -6.43 8.58 10.27
CA ILE A 138 -5.40 9.55 9.86
C ILE A 138 -6.04 10.78 9.20
N ARG A 139 -6.95 10.56 8.23
CA ARG A 139 -7.66 11.64 7.55
C ARG A 139 -8.51 12.46 8.53
N ALA A 140 -9.20 11.80 9.46
CA ALA A 140 -10.01 12.47 10.47
C ALA A 140 -9.17 13.31 11.45
N GLU A 141 -7.96 12.87 11.79
CA GLU A 141 -7.02 13.65 12.58
C GLU A 141 -6.52 14.88 11.82
N ALA A 142 -6.17 14.74 10.54
CA ALA A 142 -5.75 15.87 9.69
C ALA A 142 -6.83 16.97 9.59
N LEU A 143 -8.09 16.57 9.41
CA LEU A 143 -9.25 17.47 9.32
C LEU A 143 -9.55 18.26 10.59
N ARG A 144 -9.01 17.86 11.75
CA ARG A 144 -9.13 18.66 12.97
C ARG A 144 -8.15 19.84 12.98
N THR A 145 -7.14 19.80 12.13
CA THR A 145 -6.06 20.77 12.08
C THR A 145 -6.18 21.70 10.87
N ALA A 146 -6.60 21.17 9.71
CA ALA A 146 -6.70 21.94 8.47
C ALA A 146 -7.88 21.47 7.61
N ASP A 147 -8.60 22.43 7.03
CA ASP A 147 -9.67 22.15 6.06
C ASP A 147 -9.08 21.68 4.73
N THR A 148 -9.82 20.84 4.01
CA THR A 148 -9.40 20.40 2.67
C THR A 148 -9.57 21.52 1.64
N PRO A 149 -8.88 21.46 0.48
CA PRO A 149 -9.16 22.36 -0.64
C PRO A 149 -10.63 22.39 -1.07
N ALA A 150 -11.32 21.25 -1.04
CA ALA A 150 -12.75 21.18 -1.33
C ALA A 150 -13.63 21.96 -0.33
N GLU A 151 -13.13 22.20 0.88
CA GLU A 151 -13.79 22.96 1.95
C GLU A 151 -13.25 24.40 2.06
N GLY A 152 -12.34 24.80 1.16
CA GLY A 152 -11.78 26.15 1.10
C GLY A 152 -10.43 26.32 1.81
N GLY A 153 -9.83 25.24 2.33
CA GLY A 153 -8.50 25.25 2.93
C GLY A 153 -7.36 25.23 1.92
N GLY A 154 -6.13 25.50 2.39
CA GLY A 154 -4.93 25.41 1.56
C GLY A 154 -4.45 23.96 1.39
N GLU A 155 -4.12 23.55 0.16
CA GLU A 155 -3.64 22.19 -0.10
C GLU A 155 -2.36 21.87 0.67
N GLU A 156 -1.39 22.80 0.71
CA GLU A 156 -0.13 22.57 1.42
C GLU A 156 -0.34 22.40 2.93
N GLU A 157 -1.19 23.22 3.53
CA GLU A 157 -1.52 23.17 4.96
C GLU A 157 -2.24 21.87 5.30
N TYR A 158 -3.21 21.47 4.48
CA TYR A 158 -3.92 20.20 4.64
C TYR A 158 -2.98 18.99 4.52
N LEU A 159 -2.10 18.98 3.51
CA LEU A 159 -1.15 17.89 3.31
C LEU A 159 -0.12 17.82 4.43
N ASP A 160 0.35 18.95 4.96
CA ASP A 160 1.27 18.93 6.10
C ASP A 160 0.60 18.35 7.36
N ALA A 161 -0.64 18.77 7.65
CA ALA A 161 -1.44 18.20 8.74
C ALA A 161 -1.69 16.69 8.56
N PHE A 162 -1.97 16.25 7.33
CA PHE A 162 -2.14 14.84 7.02
C PHE A 162 -0.85 14.04 7.21
N LEU A 163 0.29 14.57 6.76
CA LEU A 163 1.59 13.92 6.93
C LEU A 163 1.99 13.84 8.41
N ASP A 164 1.66 14.84 9.23
CA ASP A 164 1.86 14.79 10.68
C ASP A 164 1.03 13.68 11.35
N ALA A 165 -0.28 13.62 11.05
CA ALA A 165 -1.15 12.57 11.54
C ALA A 165 -0.64 11.18 11.11
N ARG A 166 -0.16 11.07 9.87
CA ARG A 166 0.41 9.84 9.34
C ARG A 166 1.72 9.43 10.03
N VAL A 167 2.63 10.37 10.27
CA VAL A 167 3.87 10.10 11.03
C VAL A 167 3.54 9.61 12.44
N ALA A 168 2.54 10.20 13.09
CA ALA A 168 2.06 9.75 14.38
C ALA A 168 1.46 8.33 14.33
N ALA A 169 0.69 8.01 13.29
CA ALA A 169 0.15 6.67 13.05
C ALA A 169 1.26 5.63 12.84
N ILE A 170 2.25 5.92 11.98
CA ILE A 170 3.41 5.03 11.76
C ILE A 170 4.11 4.75 13.08
N ARG A 171 4.44 5.79 13.87
CA ARG A 171 5.15 5.60 15.16
C ARG A 171 4.38 4.76 16.20
N ARG A 172 3.06 4.57 16.02
CA ARG A 172 2.24 3.70 16.87
C ARG A 172 2.24 2.25 16.37
N GLU A 173 2.63 1.97 15.13
CA GLU A 173 2.70 0.60 14.61
C GLU A 173 3.84 -0.20 15.25
N PRO A 174 3.56 -1.38 15.81
CA PRO A 174 4.60 -2.22 16.41
C PRO A 174 5.68 -2.68 15.41
N SER A 175 5.32 -2.83 14.13
CA SER A 175 6.18 -3.38 13.08
C SER A 175 6.85 -2.32 12.20
N HIS A 176 6.45 -1.05 12.32
CA HIS A 176 6.92 0.02 11.44
C HIS A 176 7.17 1.28 12.26
N SER A 177 8.43 1.70 12.44
CA SER A 177 8.75 2.96 13.15
C SER A 177 9.51 3.96 12.29
N ASP A 178 10.09 3.52 11.18
CA ASP A 178 10.78 4.37 10.22
C ASP A 178 9.78 5.18 9.39
N THR A 179 9.92 6.50 9.44
CA THR A 179 9.03 7.45 8.76
C THR A 179 9.67 8.10 7.53
N SER A 180 10.80 7.57 7.02
CA SER A 180 11.55 8.15 5.90
C SER A 180 10.74 8.24 4.61
N ARG A 181 9.78 7.32 4.39
CA ARG A 181 8.81 7.39 3.28
C ARG A 181 7.96 8.68 3.30
N VAL A 182 7.76 9.25 4.49
CA VAL A 182 7.11 10.55 4.67
C VAL A 182 8.17 11.65 4.72
N GLU A 183 9.06 11.61 5.71
CA GLU A 183 9.95 12.72 6.08
C GLU A 183 10.97 13.06 4.99
N THR A 184 11.52 12.05 4.30
CA THR A 184 12.57 12.25 3.28
C THR A 184 12.09 11.99 1.85
N ALA A 185 10.76 11.89 1.66
CA ALA A 185 10.13 11.80 0.35
C ALA A 185 8.88 12.69 0.22
N GLN A 186 7.73 12.31 0.77
CA GLN A 186 6.49 13.07 0.61
C GLN A 186 6.59 14.51 1.13
N ARG A 187 7.11 14.68 2.35
CA ARG A 187 7.32 16.00 2.96
C ARG A 187 8.35 16.84 2.20
N LEU A 188 9.34 16.18 1.58
CA LEU A 188 10.30 16.85 0.69
C LEU A 188 9.65 17.36 -0.60
N PHE A 189 8.69 16.63 -1.17
CA PHE A 189 7.96 17.10 -2.37
C PHE A 189 7.02 18.25 -2.02
N LEU A 190 6.34 18.15 -0.88
CA LEU A 190 5.48 19.21 -0.35
C LEU A 190 6.26 20.49 -0.09
N ALA A 191 7.39 20.42 0.62
CA ALA A 191 8.23 21.58 0.92
C ALA A 191 8.83 22.27 -0.33
N LYS A 192 8.81 21.60 -1.49
CA LYS A 192 9.21 22.16 -2.78
C LYS A 192 8.04 22.78 -3.56
N GLY A 193 6.83 22.76 -3.02
CA GLY A 193 5.61 23.16 -3.71
C GLY A 193 5.28 22.28 -4.93
N ASN A 194 5.82 21.06 -5.00
CA ASN A 194 5.62 20.17 -6.16
C ASN A 194 4.28 19.41 -6.02
N LEU A 195 3.18 20.15 -5.97
CA LEU A 195 1.82 19.63 -5.77
C LEU A 195 1.34 18.74 -6.95
N ASN A 196 1.91 18.94 -8.13
CA ASN A 196 1.66 18.10 -9.31
C ASN A 196 2.55 16.85 -9.39
N LEU A 197 3.49 16.66 -8.45
CA LEU A 197 4.43 15.54 -8.44
C LEU A 197 5.24 15.44 -9.75
N ASP A 198 5.56 16.59 -10.34
CA ASP A 198 6.28 16.70 -11.60
C ASP A 198 7.73 16.23 -11.46
N THR A 199 8.23 15.55 -12.48
CA THR A 199 9.63 15.16 -12.57
C THR A 199 10.53 16.35 -12.92
N PRO A 200 11.81 16.36 -12.50
CA PRO A 200 12.54 15.28 -11.83
C PRO A 200 12.22 15.15 -10.33
N LEU A 201 12.08 13.90 -9.87
CA LEU A 201 11.89 13.57 -8.46
C LEU A 201 13.17 12.95 -7.90
N GLY A 202 13.55 13.35 -6.69
CA GLY A 202 14.66 12.77 -5.96
C GLY A 202 14.34 12.73 -4.47
N TRP A 203 14.51 11.57 -3.85
CA TRP A 203 14.10 11.32 -2.47
C TRP A 203 14.99 10.25 -1.80
N LYS A 204 14.75 10.02 -0.50
CA LYS A 204 15.36 8.93 0.25
C LYS A 204 14.32 8.13 1.01
N VAL A 205 14.54 6.83 1.13
CA VAL A 205 13.81 5.93 2.03
C VAL A 205 14.84 4.96 2.60
N TYR A 206 14.80 4.70 3.92
CA TYR A 206 15.75 3.83 4.64
C TYR A 206 17.24 4.20 4.43
N GLY A 207 17.53 5.46 4.11
CA GLY A 207 18.87 5.97 3.82
C GLY A 207 19.28 5.89 2.34
N ASP A 208 18.62 5.05 1.54
CA ASP A 208 18.90 4.88 0.12
C ASP A 208 18.32 6.01 -0.73
N ARG A 209 19.07 6.42 -1.76
CA ARG A 209 18.68 7.51 -2.67
C ARG A 209 18.02 6.96 -3.92
N TYR A 210 16.89 7.56 -4.28
CA TYR A 210 16.16 7.24 -5.50
C TYR A 210 15.95 8.50 -6.35
N ARG A 211 15.81 8.29 -7.66
CA ARG A 211 15.55 9.36 -8.63
C ARG A 211 14.65 8.87 -9.75
N ILE A 212 13.70 9.71 -10.14
CA ILE A 212 13.00 9.63 -11.41
C ILE A 212 13.39 10.88 -12.19
N SER A 213 14.00 10.69 -13.36
CA SER A 213 14.37 11.79 -14.25
C SER A 213 13.14 12.39 -14.90
N GLY A 214 13.23 13.67 -15.31
CA GLY A 214 12.26 14.24 -16.25
C GLY A 214 12.46 13.67 -17.65
N GLU A 215 11.42 13.81 -18.47
CA GLU A 215 11.53 13.67 -19.93
C GLU A 215 12.42 14.78 -20.52
#